data_AF-A0A7W6NM70-F1
#
_entry.id   AF-A0A7W6NM70-F1
#
_cell.length_a   1.000
_cell.length_b   1.000
_cell.length_c   1.000
_cell.angle_alpha   90.00
_cell.angle_beta   90.00
_cell.angle_gamma   90.00
#
_symmetry.space_group_name_H-M   'P 1'
#
loop_
_entity.id
_entity.type
_entity.pdbx_description
1 polymer ?
#
loop_
_entity_poly.entity_id
_entity_poly.type
_entity_poly.pdbx_seq_one_letter_code
_entity_poly.pdbx_strand_id
1 'polypeptide(L)'
;MTPMDASQETEKPKTDYFALFSNAVSEWAGKPVTFVLAVGGICIWAALGPFLDYSESWQLVVNTATTIITFLMIFVLQNSQNRDAKALQVKLDELILTNARAENCFIGAEALGEAELLRLRALLDAKLKAAEEGKSAEVRQDIEEHLEEKVRSAKIA
;
A
#
# COMPACT_ATOMS: atom_id res chain seq x y z
N MET A 1 -14.42 42.33 20.54
CA MET A 1 -13.03 42.03 20.91
C MET A 1 -13.06 41.08 22.10
N THR A 2 -13.34 39.81 21.86
CA THR A 2 -13.33 38.75 22.87
C THR A 2 -11.98 38.02 22.77
N PRO A 3 -11.27 37.81 23.88
CA PRO A 3 -9.99 37.12 23.86
C PRO A 3 -10.20 35.64 23.53
N MET A 4 -9.52 35.19 22.49
CA MET A 4 -9.43 33.79 22.06
C MET A 4 -8.55 33.04 23.06
N ASP A 5 -9.13 32.61 24.18
CA ASP A 5 -8.53 31.60 25.05
C ASP A 5 -8.65 30.25 24.34
N ALA A 6 -7.70 29.99 23.45
CA ALA A 6 -7.44 28.67 22.92
C ALA A 6 -6.18 28.17 23.61
N SER A 7 -6.35 27.71 24.84
CA SER A 7 -5.42 26.82 25.52
C SER A 7 -5.35 25.51 24.72
N GLN A 8 -4.60 25.55 23.61
CA GLN A 8 -4.17 24.34 22.93
C GLN A 8 -3.15 23.68 23.84
N GLU A 9 -3.62 22.77 24.68
CA GLU A 9 -2.76 21.76 25.28
C GLU A 9 -2.11 21.00 24.12
N THR A 10 -0.87 21.38 23.81
CA THR A 10 0.00 20.61 22.92
C THR A 10 0.22 19.26 23.58
N GLU A 11 -0.63 18.28 23.26
CA GLU A 11 -0.47 16.90 23.71
C GLU A 11 0.92 16.46 23.25
N LYS A 12 1.84 16.26 24.20
CA LYS A 12 3.20 15.81 23.90
C LYS A 12 3.09 14.54 23.06
N PRO A 13 3.83 14.41 21.95
CA PRO A 13 3.77 13.20 21.14
C PRO A 13 4.08 12.01 22.04
N LYS A 14 3.09 11.14 22.27
CA LYS A 14 3.31 9.87 22.95
C LYS A 14 4.36 9.14 22.13
N THR A 15 5.54 8.94 22.71
CA THR A 15 6.53 8.02 22.15
C THR A 15 5.88 6.65 22.08
N ASP A 16 5.48 6.25 20.88
CA ASP A 16 4.94 4.92 20.63
C ASP A 16 6.09 3.92 20.68
N TYR A 17 6.38 3.44 21.89
CA TYR A 17 7.44 2.47 22.17
C TYR A 17 7.27 1.20 21.35
N PHE A 18 6.02 0.81 21.06
CA PHE A 18 5.72 -0.34 20.22
C PHE A 18 6.05 -0.07 18.76
N ALA A 19 5.77 1.13 18.24
CA ALA A 19 6.21 1.51 16.91
C ALA A 19 7.73 1.56 16.78
N LEU A 20 8.45 2.11 17.78
CA LEU A 20 9.91 2.14 17.79
C LEU A 20 10.52 0.73 17.79
N PHE A 21 10.01 -0.15 18.66
CA PHE A 21 10.42 -1.55 18.70
C PHE A 21 10.10 -2.28 17.39
N SER A 22 8.88 -2.14 16.88
CA SER A 22 8.45 -2.84 15.66
C SER A 22 9.23 -2.40 14.43
N ASN A 23 9.54 -1.10 14.32
CA ASN A 23 10.40 -0.59 13.25
C ASN A 23 11.80 -1.17 13.34
N ALA A 24 12.39 -1.19 14.54
CA ALA A 24 13.72 -1.77 14.74
C ALA A 24 13.72 -3.26 14.37
N VAL A 25 12.76 -4.04 14.88
CA VAL A 25 12.67 -5.47 14.54
C VAL A 25 12.44 -5.69 13.04
N SER A 26 11.60 -4.88 12.39
CA SER A 26 11.36 -5.00 10.94
C SER A 26 12.59 -4.63 10.11
N GLU A 27 13.32 -3.59 10.50
CA GLU A 27 14.57 -3.20 9.84
C GLU A 27 15.65 -4.28 9.97
N TRP A 28 15.74 -4.91 11.13
CA TRP A 28 16.64 -6.04 11.34
C TRP A 28 16.18 -7.28 10.58
N ALA A 29 14.89 -7.62 10.63
CA ALA A 29 14.33 -8.77 9.91
C ALA A 29 14.51 -8.66 8.38
N GLY A 30 14.49 -7.44 7.82
CA GLY A 30 14.68 -7.18 6.39
C GLY A 30 16.14 -7.23 5.91
N LYS A 31 17.14 -7.27 6.81
CA LYS A 31 18.56 -7.26 6.43
C LYS A 31 19.02 -8.65 5.95
N PRO A 32 19.74 -8.75 4.81
CA PRO A 32 20.29 -10.02 4.33
C PRO A 32 21.20 -10.74 5.34
N VAL A 33 21.92 -9.98 6.16
CA VAL A 33 22.78 -10.51 7.22
C VAL A 33 21.97 -11.31 8.24
N THR A 34 20.77 -10.84 8.60
CA THR A 34 19.89 -11.52 9.56
C THR A 34 19.41 -12.86 9.01
N PHE A 35 19.13 -12.94 7.71
CA PHE A 35 18.79 -14.20 7.05
C PHE A 35 19.94 -15.21 7.13
N VAL A 36 21.17 -14.78 6.82
CA VAL A 36 22.37 -15.62 6.92
C VAL A 36 22.58 -16.11 8.36
N LEU A 37 22.40 -15.24 9.34
CA LEU A 37 22.49 -15.61 10.77
C LEU A 37 21.39 -16.60 11.17
N ALA A 38 20.15 -16.42 10.70
CA ALA A 38 19.05 -17.33 10.98
C ALA A 38 19.30 -18.72 10.38
N VAL A 39 19.72 -18.78 9.11
CA VAL A 39 20.10 -20.04 8.45
C VAL A 39 21.29 -20.70 9.17
N GLY A 40 22.31 -19.92 9.54
CA GLY A 40 23.44 -20.40 10.33
C GLY A 40 23.00 -20.99 11.67
N GLY A 41 22.06 -20.34 12.36
CA GLY A 41 21.46 -20.84 13.61
C GLY A 41 20.74 -22.18 13.42
N ILE A 42 19.98 -22.33 12.32
CA ILE A 42 19.33 -23.60 11.97
C ILE A 42 20.38 -24.68 11.69
N CYS A 43 21.45 -24.36 10.96
CA CYS A 43 22.55 -25.30 10.70
C CYS A 43 23.27 -25.72 12.00
N ILE A 44 23.53 -24.79 12.91
CA ILE A 44 24.14 -25.08 14.21
C ILE A 44 23.22 -25.98 15.03
N TRP A 45 21.93 -25.66 15.11
CA TRP A 45 20.95 -26.52 15.78
C TRP A 45 20.90 -27.93 15.16
N ALA A 46 20.87 -28.03 13.83
CA ALA A 46 20.85 -29.32 13.14
C ALA A 46 22.13 -30.14 13.40
N ALA A 47 23.29 -29.47 13.50
CA ALA A 47 24.58 -30.10 13.82
C ALA A 47 24.71 -30.51 15.29
N LEU A 48 24.00 -29.84 16.20
CA LEU A 48 23.94 -30.22 17.62
C LEU A 48 22.94 -31.37 17.89
N GLY A 49 21.97 -31.58 16.99
CA GLY A 49 20.96 -32.64 17.12
C GLY A 49 21.49 -34.08 17.29
N PRO A 50 22.53 -34.52 16.56
CA PRO A 50 23.10 -35.87 16.70
C PRO A 50 23.73 -36.12 18.08
N PHE A 51 24.21 -35.08 18.77
CA PHE A 51 24.74 -35.21 20.14
C PHE A 51 23.64 -35.43 21.18
N LEU A 52 22.38 -35.18 20.81
CA LEU A 52 21.19 -35.24 21.68
C LEU A 52 20.15 -36.24 21.12
N ASP A 53 20.60 -37.15 20.24
CA ASP A 53 19.81 -38.21 19.59
C ASP A 53 18.52 -37.73 18.92
N TYR A 54 18.45 -36.45 18.53
CA TYR A 54 17.23 -35.80 18.05
C TYR A 54 15.99 -36.08 18.93
N SER A 55 16.17 -36.05 20.26
CA SER A 55 15.11 -36.32 21.23
C SER A 55 13.82 -35.51 21.01
N GLU A 56 12.69 -36.03 21.49
CA GLU A 56 11.41 -35.32 21.40
C GLU A 56 11.47 -33.92 22.04
N SER A 57 12.17 -33.78 23.17
CA SER A 57 12.38 -32.47 23.81
C SER A 57 13.21 -31.51 22.95
N TRP A 58 14.22 -32.02 22.23
CA TRP A 58 15.05 -31.22 21.34
C TRP A 58 14.24 -30.62 20.16
N GLN A 59 13.36 -31.43 19.57
CA GLN A 59 12.47 -30.99 18.50
C GLN A 59 11.37 -30.06 19.02
N LEU A 60 10.79 -30.39 20.18
CA LEU A 60 9.75 -29.60 20.82
C LEU A 60 10.21 -28.17 21.08
N VAL A 61 11.42 -27.99 21.64
CA VAL A 61 11.97 -26.65 21.94
C VAL A 61 12.00 -25.77 20.68
N VAL A 62 12.48 -26.28 19.55
CA VAL A 62 12.57 -25.48 18.32
C VAL A 62 11.21 -25.22 17.69
N ASN A 63 10.32 -26.21 17.68
CA ASN A 63 8.98 -26.03 17.16
C ASN A 63 8.20 -25.00 17.99
N THR A 64 8.23 -25.12 19.32
CA THR A 64 7.60 -24.17 20.23
C THR A 64 8.22 -22.78 20.12
N ALA A 65 9.56 -22.67 20.08
CA ALA A 65 10.24 -21.39 19.94
C ALA A 65 9.88 -20.68 18.62
N THR A 66 9.92 -21.40 17.51
CA THR A 66 9.59 -20.86 16.19
C THR A 66 8.13 -20.41 16.13
N THR A 67 7.23 -21.16 16.75
CA THR A 67 5.80 -20.80 16.83
C THR A 67 5.60 -19.49 17.60
N ILE A 68 6.23 -19.34 18.77
CA ILE A 68 6.16 -18.10 19.56
C ILE A 68 6.76 -16.93 18.78
N ILE A 69 7.94 -17.11 18.19
CA ILE A 69 8.60 -16.07 17.39
C ILE A 69 7.71 -15.65 16.21
N THR A 70 7.12 -16.62 15.51
CA THR A 70 6.22 -16.35 14.38
C THR A 70 4.98 -15.60 14.83
N PHE A 71 4.37 -16.02 15.94
CA PHE A 71 3.20 -15.33 16.49
C PHE A 71 3.51 -13.87 16.84
N LEU A 72 4.63 -13.61 17.51
CA LEU A 72 5.08 -12.25 17.81
C LEU A 72 5.44 -11.47 16.54
N MET A 73 6.08 -12.14 15.57
CA MET A 73 6.45 -11.56 14.28
C MET A 73 5.21 -11.07 13.51
N ILE A 74 4.10 -11.80 13.55
CA ILE A 74 2.86 -11.36 12.90
C ILE A 74 2.42 -9.99 13.44
N PHE A 75 2.43 -9.76 14.75
CA PHE A 75 2.07 -8.46 15.31
C PHE A 75 3.05 -7.34 14.95
N VAL A 76 4.35 -7.63 15.01
CA VAL A 76 5.40 -6.67 14.63
C VAL A 76 5.26 -6.30 13.15
N LEU A 77 5.10 -7.30 12.30
CA LEU A 77 4.98 -7.14 10.86
C LEU A 77 3.69 -6.40 10.52
N GLN A 78 2.56 -6.75 11.14
CA GLN A 78 1.29 -6.04 10.97
C GLN A 78 1.39 -4.58 11.40
N ASN A 79 2.10 -4.26 12.49
CA ASN A 79 2.29 -2.88 12.92
C ASN A 79 3.13 -2.08 11.91
N SER A 80 4.25 -2.65 11.44
CA SER A 80 5.08 -2.02 10.42
C SER A 80 4.29 -1.84 9.11
N GLN A 81 3.64 -2.90 8.64
CA GLN A 81 2.83 -2.89 7.41
C GLN A 81 1.67 -1.90 7.49
N ASN A 82 0.96 -1.83 8.61
CA ASN A 82 -0.13 -0.86 8.81
C ASN A 82 0.38 0.58 8.77
N ARG A 83 1.57 0.84 9.36
CA ARG A 83 2.19 2.17 9.30
C ARG A 83 2.62 2.53 7.89
N ASP A 84 3.24 1.61 7.17
CA ASP A 84 3.70 1.81 5.80
C ASP A 84 2.52 2.00 4.83
N ALA A 85 1.43 1.26 5.01
CA ALA A 85 0.20 1.42 4.24
C ALA A 85 -0.41 2.82 4.40
N LYS A 86 -0.48 3.33 5.64
CA LYS A 86 -0.95 4.70 5.92
C LYS A 86 -0.03 5.76 5.31
N ALA A 87 1.28 5.57 5.42
CA ALA A 87 2.24 6.50 4.81
C ALA A 87 2.11 6.52 3.28
N LEU A 88 1.82 5.38 2.66
CA LEU A 88 1.54 5.29 1.23
C LEU A 88 0.25 6.03 0.86
N GLN A 89 -0.83 5.85 1.64
CA GLN A 89 -2.10 6.56 1.45
C GLN A 89 -1.91 8.07 1.46
N VAL A 90 -1.24 8.61 2.48
CA VAL A 90 -0.95 10.06 2.58
C VAL A 90 -0.15 10.58 1.38
N LYS A 91 0.84 9.81 0.90
CA LYS A 91 1.61 10.19 -0.29
C LYS A 91 0.75 10.20 -1.56
N LEU A 92 -0.18 9.26 -1.70
CA LEU A 92 -1.11 9.21 -2.83
C LEU A 92 -2.12 10.35 -2.77
N ASP A 93 -2.63 10.67 -1.58
CA ASP A 93 -3.56 11.79 -1.37
C ASP A 93 -2.92 13.13 -1.76
N GLU A 94 -1.66 13.36 -1.39
CA GLU A 94 -0.90 14.56 -1.81
C GLU A 94 -0.73 14.62 -3.34
N LEU A 95 -0.45 13.48 -3.98
CA LEU A 95 -0.34 13.42 -5.44
C LEU A 95 -1.69 13.66 -6.15
N ILE A 96 -2.80 13.22 -5.57
CA ILE A 96 -4.15 13.48 -6.09
C ILE A 96 -4.46 14.97 -5.93
N LEU A 97 -4.20 15.53 -4.75
CA LEU A 97 -4.49 16.93 -4.42
C LEU A 97 -3.72 17.92 -5.31
N THR A 98 -2.46 17.61 -5.61
CA THR A 98 -1.58 18.46 -6.42
C THR A 98 -1.75 18.26 -7.92
N ASN A 99 -2.41 17.19 -8.35
CA ASN A 99 -2.65 16.90 -9.76
C ASN A 99 -3.96 17.55 -10.25
N ALA A 100 -3.84 18.60 -11.06
CA ALA A 100 -4.97 19.34 -11.62
C ALA A 100 -5.96 18.51 -12.47
N ARG A 101 -5.59 17.29 -12.90
CA ARG A 101 -6.46 16.36 -13.64
C ARG A 101 -7.05 15.25 -12.76
N ALA A 102 -6.55 15.08 -11.53
CA ALA A 102 -7.09 14.10 -10.60
C ALA A 102 -8.24 14.71 -9.79
N GLU A 103 -9.18 13.89 -9.35
CA GLU A 103 -10.31 14.37 -8.56
C GLU A 103 -10.10 14.12 -7.07
N ASN A 104 -10.33 15.16 -6.28
CA ASN A 104 -10.17 15.08 -4.82
C ASN A 104 -11.16 14.12 -4.13
N CYS A 105 -12.17 13.60 -4.84
CA CYS A 105 -13.10 12.61 -4.29
C CYS A 105 -12.45 11.24 -4.01
N PHE A 106 -11.23 10.99 -4.52
CA PHE A 106 -10.44 9.77 -4.23
C PHE A 106 -9.58 9.89 -2.96
N ILE A 107 -9.44 11.10 -2.41
CA ILE A 107 -8.66 11.32 -1.19
C ILE A 107 -9.39 10.66 -0.02
N GLY A 108 -8.67 9.86 0.76
CA GLY A 108 -9.23 9.13 1.91
C GLY A 108 -10.20 8.01 1.54
N ALA A 109 -10.11 7.46 0.32
CA ALA A 109 -11.00 6.40 -0.13
C ALA A 109 -10.90 5.12 0.72
N GLU A 110 -9.78 4.87 1.41
CA GLU A 110 -9.59 3.73 2.32
C GLU A 110 -10.53 3.72 3.53
N ALA A 111 -11.08 4.87 3.89
CA ALA A 111 -11.99 5.01 5.04
C ALA A 111 -13.47 4.82 4.65
N LEU A 112 -13.77 4.74 3.36
CA LEU A 112 -15.12 4.58 2.84
C LEU A 112 -15.66 3.17 3.12
N GLY A 113 -16.97 3.10 3.39
CA GLY A 113 -17.66 1.81 3.49
C GLY A 113 -17.76 1.11 2.13
N GLU A 114 -18.05 -0.19 2.12
CA GLU A 114 -18.13 -1.00 0.89
C GLU A 114 -19.13 -0.43 -0.13
N ALA A 115 -20.31 0.00 0.32
CA ALA A 115 -21.33 0.60 -0.55
C ALA A 115 -20.87 1.92 -1.17
N GLU A 116 -20.07 2.71 -0.45
CA GLU A 116 -19.54 3.99 -0.93
C GLU A 116 -18.38 3.77 -1.90
N LEU A 117 -17.50 2.81 -1.61
CA LEU A 117 -16.45 2.36 -2.53
C LEU A 117 -17.02 1.88 -3.87
N LEU A 118 -18.11 1.11 -3.84
CA LEU A 118 -18.81 0.66 -5.06
C LEU A 118 -19.37 1.84 -5.87
N ARG A 119 -19.94 2.85 -5.20
CA ARG A 119 -20.40 4.07 -5.87
C ARG A 119 -19.25 4.83 -6.49
N LEU A 120 -18.15 5.02 -5.75
CA LEU A 120 -16.96 5.69 -6.25
C LEU A 120 -16.36 4.97 -7.45
N ARG A 121 -16.34 3.63 -7.44
CA ARG A 121 -15.92 2.81 -8.58
C ARG A 121 -16.83 2.98 -9.79
N ALA A 122 -18.15 2.96 -9.58
CA ALA A 122 -19.12 3.16 -10.65
C ALA A 122 -18.98 4.55 -11.31
N LEU A 123 -18.69 5.60 -10.54
CA LEU A 123 -18.39 6.93 -11.07
C LEU A 123 -17.11 6.92 -11.93
N LEU A 124 -16.08 6.18 -11.52
CA LEU A 124 -14.84 6.02 -12.29
C LEU A 124 -15.09 5.36 -13.65
N ASP A 125 -15.83 4.25 -13.64
CA ASP A 125 -16.14 3.49 -14.83
C ASP A 125 -17.04 4.30 -15.79
N ALA A 126 -17.97 5.10 -15.26
CA ALA A 126 -18.78 6.02 -16.06
C ALA A 126 -17.93 7.11 -16.73
N LYS A 127 -16.92 7.67 -16.03
CA LYS A 127 -16.01 8.68 -16.57
C LYS A 127 -15.09 8.14 -17.64
N LEU A 128 -14.57 6.92 -17.44
CA LEU A 128 -13.76 6.23 -18.45
C LEU A 128 -14.56 6.04 -19.74
N LYS A 129 -15.80 5.56 -19.64
CA LYS A 129 -16.69 5.42 -20.81
C LYS A 129 -16.98 6.75 -21.50
N ALA A 130 -17.32 7.80 -20.75
CA ALA A 130 -17.55 9.12 -21.32
C ALA A 130 -16.30 9.69 -22.03
N ALA A 131 -15.10 9.44 -21.50
CA ALA A 131 -13.85 9.85 -22.13
C ALA A 131 -13.53 9.05 -23.40
N GLU A 132 -13.87 7.76 -23.45
CA GLU A 132 -13.76 6.92 -24.65
C GLU A 132 -14.76 7.33 -25.73
N GLU A 133 -16.01 7.61 -25.36
CA GLU A 133 -17.06 8.08 -26.26
C GLU A 133 -16.76 9.49 -26.81
N GLY A 134 -16.28 10.41 -25.96
CA GLY A 134 -15.86 11.74 -26.37
C GLY A 134 -14.69 11.73 -27.36
N LYS A 135 -13.65 10.91 -27.09
CA LYS A 135 -12.55 10.69 -28.05
C LYS A 135 -13.02 10.01 -29.32
N SER A 136 -13.94 9.05 -29.23
CA SER A 136 -14.48 8.35 -30.40
C SER A 136 -15.33 9.27 -31.28
N ALA A 137 -16.05 10.22 -30.69
CA ALA A 137 -16.81 11.23 -31.42
C ALA A 137 -15.89 12.22 -32.14
N GLU A 138 -14.84 12.71 -31.46
CA GLU A 138 -13.83 13.61 -32.05
C GLU A 138 -13.06 12.94 -33.19
N VAL A 139 -12.60 11.69 -32.98
CA VAL A 139 -11.92 10.89 -34.01
C VAL A 139 -12.85 10.58 -35.19
N ARG A 140 -14.14 10.30 -34.95
CA ARG A 140 -15.11 10.09 -36.03
C ARG A 140 -15.30 11.35 -36.87
N GLN A 141 -15.36 12.51 -36.23
CA GLN A 141 -15.55 13.80 -36.90
C GLN A 141 -14.34 14.16 -37.78
N ASP A 142 -13.11 13.97 -37.29
CA ASP A 142 -11.87 14.16 -38.06
C ASP A 142 -11.80 13.22 -39.29
N ILE A 143 -12.25 11.97 -39.15
CA ILE A 143 -12.30 10.99 -40.24
C ILE A 143 -13.33 11.39 -41.29
N GLU A 144 -14.51 11.87 -40.88
CA GLU A 144 -15.56 12.36 -41.79
C GLU A 144 -15.10 13.59 -42.58
N GLU A 145 -14.44 14.54 -41.93
CA GLU A 145 -13.92 15.75 -42.58
C GLU A 145 -12.83 15.42 -43.61
N HIS A 146 -11.90 14.52 -43.27
CA HIS A 146 -10.88 14.03 -44.22
C HIS A 146 -11.47 13.20 -45.37
N LEU A 147 -12.54 12.45 -45.13
CA LEU A 147 -13.26 11.72 -46.17
C LEU A 147 -13.97 12.68 -47.12
N GLU A 148 -14.65 13.69 -46.59
CA GLU A 148 -15.28 14.74 -47.39
C GLU A 148 -14.26 15.48 -48.25
N GLU A 149 -13.09 15.82 -47.70
CA GLU A 149 -12.03 16.51 -48.43
C GLU A 149 -11.45 15.64 -49.55
N LYS A 150 -11.26 14.34 -49.31
CA LYS A 150 -10.85 13.36 -50.34
C LYS A 150 -11.91 13.14 -51.41
N VAL A 151 -13.17 13.05 -51.04
CA VAL A 151 -14.28 12.91 -51.99
C VAL A 151 -14.41 14.18 -52.85
N ARG A 152 -14.23 15.35 -52.25
CA ARG A 152 -14.30 16.65 -52.93
C ARG A 152 -13.14 16.84 -53.91
N SER A 153 -11.93 16.44 -53.52
CA SER A 153 -10.76 16.45 -54.43
C SER A 153 -10.86 15.44 -55.56
N ALA A 154 -11.46 14.26 -55.34
CA ALA A 154 -11.70 13.27 -56.39
C ALA A 154 -12.81 13.65 -57.39
N LYS A 155 -13.73 14.56 -57.03
CA LYS A 155 -14.83 15.02 -57.90
C LYS A 155 -14.45 16.17 -58.85
N ILE A 156 -13.29 16.79 -58.62
CA ILE A 156 -12.79 17.96 -59.38
C ILE A 156 -11.68 17.55 -60.37
N ALA A 157 -11.14 16.34 -60.23
CA ALA A 157 -10.21 15.70 -61.18
C ALA A 157 -10.97 14.89 -62.24
#